data_AF-A0AAV6G6I9-F1
#
_entry.id   AF-A0AAV6G6I9-F1
#
_cell.length_a   1.000
_cell.length_b   1.000
_cell.length_c   1.000
_cell.angle_alpha   90.00
_cell.angle_beta   90.00
_cell.angle_gamma   90.00
#
_symmetry.space_group_name_H-M   'P 1'
#
loop_
_entity.id
_entity.type
_entity.pdbx_description
1 polymer ?
#
loop_
_entity_poly.entity_id
_entity_poly.type
_entity_poly.pdbx_seq_one_letter_code
_entity_poly.pdbx_strand_id
1 'polypeptide(L)'
;MAFTARHATVSFQTDGETWREQKERRAALMVGILIGVFVLCWIPFFLTELVIPLCSCDIPPIWKSVFLWLGYSNSFFNPLIYTAFNKNYNNAFRNLFSRHR
;
A
#
# COMPACT_ATOMS: atom_id res chain seq x y z
N MET A 1 51.10 -9.53 -26.94
CA MET A 1 50.46 -9.09 -25.69
C MET A 1 49.06 -8.60 -26.05
N ALA A 2 48.02 -9.41 -25.84
CA ALA A 2 46.65 -9.00 -26.10
C ALA A 2 45.76 -9.51 -24.95
N PHE A 3 45.75 -8.74 -23.87
CA PHE A 3 44.88 -8.96 -22.72
C PHE A 3 44.45 -7.60 -22.18
N THR A 4 43.47 -6.96 -22.80
CA THR A 4 42.72 -5.87 -22.17
C THR A 4 41.35 -5.75 -22.82
N ALA A 5 40.33 -5.49 -21.99
CA ALA A 5 38.95 -5.12 -22.34
C ALA A 5 37.90 -6.25 -22.44
N ARG A 6 37.55 -6.88 -21.30
CA ARG A 6 36.23 -7.49 -21.09
C ARG A 6 35.58 -7.21 -19.72
N HIS A 7 36.16 -6.34 -18.88
CA HIS A 7 35.68 -6.17 -17.50
C HIS A 7 34.68 -5.02 -17.28
N ALA A 8 34.45 -4.13 -18.24
CA ALA A 8 33.57 -2.96 -18.03
C ALA A 8 32.07 -3.22 -18.33
N THR A 9 31.74 -4.31 -19.03
CA THR A 9 30.34 -4.60 -19.43
C THR A 9 29.54 -5.28 -18.32
N VAL A 10 30.20 -5.92 -17.35
CA VAL A 10 29.54 -6.72 -16.30
C VAL A 10 28.98 -5.84 -15.16
N SER A 11 29.66 -4.75 -14.80
CA SER A 11 29.26 -3.87 -13.68
C SER A 11 28.08 -2.94 -14.02
N PHE A 12 28.01 -2.44 -15.25
CA PHE A 12 26.91 -1.54 -15.66
C PHE A 12 25.56 -2.27 -15.76
N GLN A 13 25.60 -3.54 -16.17
CA GLN A 13 24.38 -4.35 -16.27
C GLN A 13 23.86 -4.77 -14.89
N THR A 14 24.76 -5.06 -13.92
CA THR A 14 24.36 -5.37 -12.53
C THR A 14 23.74 -4.17 -11.80
N ASP A 15 24.22 -2.95 -12.04
CA ASP A 15 23.59 -1.75 -11.51
C ASP A 15 22.17 -1.56 -12.09
N GLY A 16 22.01 -1.69 -13.41
CA GLY A 16 20.70 -1.59 -14.06
C GLY A 16 19.67 -2.61 -13.53
N GLU A 17 20.09 -3.84 -13.29
CA GLU A 17 19.24 -4.91 -12.76
C GLU A 17 18.86 -4.64 -11.29
N THR A 18 19.82 -4.27 -10.44
CA THR A 18 19.57 -3.96 -9.03
C THR A 18 18.66 -2.74 -8.83
N TRP A 19 18.79 -1.69 -9.66
CA TRP A 19 17.87 -0.54 -9.65
C TRP A 19 16.44 -0.94 -10.01
N ARG A 20 16.27 -1.87 -10.97
CA ARG A 20 14.94 -2.38 -11.37
C ARG A 20 14.34 -3.24 -10.26
N GLU A 21 15.11 -4.15 -9.68
CA GLU A 21 14.68 -4.97 -8.53
C GLU A 21 14.24 -4.11 -7.34
N GLN A 22 14.97 -3.04 -7.02
CA GLN A 22 14.56 -2.13 -5.94
C GLN A 22 13.23 -1.42 -6.24
N LYS A 23 12.97 -1.06 -7.49
CA LYS A 23 11.71 -0.42 -7.90
C LYS A 23 10.55 -1.41 -7.86
N GLU A 24 10.77 -2.63 -8.32
CA GLU A 24 9.79 -3.73 -8.28
C GLU A 24 9.45 -4.10 -6.83
N ARG A 25 10.45 -4.20 -5.95
CA ARG A 25 10.24 -4.43 -4.51
C ARG A 25 9.40 -3.33 -3.87
N ARG A 26 9.62 -2.06 -4.22
CA ARG A 26 8.79 -0.94 -3.73
C ARG A 26 7.36 -1.04 -4.22
N ALA A 27 7.14 -1.39 -5.49
CA ALA A 27 5.80 -1.60 -6.03
C ALA A 27 5.09 -2.78 -5.33
N ALA A 28 5.79 -3.89 -5.11
CA ALA A 28 5.27 -5.04 -4.38
C ALA A 28 4.91 -4.69 -2.92
N LEU A 29 5.72 -3.88 -2.25
CA LEU A 29 5.41 -3.37 -0.91
C LEU A 29 4.13 -2.51 -0.90
N MET A 30 3.95 -1.62 -1.89
CA MET A 30 2.72 -0.83 -2.02
C MET A 30 1.50 -1.72 -2.19
N VAL A 31 1.59 -2.72 -3.07
CA VAL A 31 0.51 -3.70 -3.29
C VAL A 31 0.22 -4.48 -2.01
N GLY A 32 1.25 -4.93 -1.30
CA GLY A 32 1.11 -5.61 -0.02
C GLY A 32 0.41 -4.75 1.05
N ILE A 33 0.72 -3.45 1.10
CA ILE A 33 0.06 -2.52 2.03
C ILE A 33 -1.39 -2.27 1.62
N LEU A 34 -1.68 -2.09 0.34
CA LEU A 34 -3.06 -1.95 -0.17
C LEU A 34 -3.92 -3.14 0.24
N ILE A 35 -3.41 -4.35 0.03
CA ILE A 35 -4.09 -5.59 0.43
C ILE A 35 -4.23 -5.66 1.95
N GLY A 36 -3.17 -5.35 2.70
CA GLY A 36 -3.18 -5.37 4.17
C GLY A 36 -4.22 -4.43 4.77
N VAL A 37 -4.28 -3.18 4.30
CA VAL A 37 -5.26 -2.19 4.79
C VAL A 37 -6.68 -2.58 4.39
N PHE A 38 -6.88 -3.07 3.17
CA PHE A 38 -8.17 -3.60 2.73
C PHE A 38 -8.66 -4.71 3.68
N VAL A 39 -7.79 -5.69 3.94
CA VAL A 39 -8.09 -6.81 4.84
C VAL A 39 -8.36 -6.31 6.27
N LEU A 40 -7.54 -5.41 6.81
CA LEU A 40 -7.75 -4.87 8.16
C LEU A 40 -9.07 -4.09 8.32
N CYS A 41 -9.49 -3.33 7.31
CA CYS A 41 -10.76 -2.60 7.34
C CYS A 41 -11.99 -3.51 7.23
N TRP A 42 -11.84 -4.65 6.54
CA TRP A 42 -12.95 -5.57 6.27
C TRP A 42 -13.02 -6.76 7.22
N ILE A 43 -11.91 -7.18 7.84
CA ILE A 43 -11.86 -8.31 8.79
C ILE A 43 -12.93 -8.18 9.88
N PRO A 44 -13.10 -7.03 10.57
CA PRO A 44 -14.08 -6.92 11.64
C PRO A 44 -15.49 -7.18 11.13
N PHE A 45 -15.86 -6.64 9.97
CA PHE A 45 -17.16 -6.89 9.36
C PHE A 45 -17.36 -8.38 9.02
N PHE A 46 -16.41 -9.00 8.32
CA PHE A 46 -16.50 -10.42 7.94
C PHE A 46 -16.56 -11.37 9.15
N LEU A 47 -15.76 -11.11 10.19
CA LEU A 47 -15.81 -11.89 11.42
C LEU A 47 -17.16 -11.75 12.12
N THR A 48 -17.73 -10.55 12.11
CA THR A 48 -19.03 -10.29 12.73
C THR A 48 -20.14 -11.07 12.04
N GLU A 49 -20.20 -11.01 10.71
CA GLU A 49 -21.17 -11.77 9.90
C GLU A 49 -20.99 -13.29 10.02
N LEU A 50 -19.76 -13.77 10.24
CA LEU A 50 -19.49 -15.19 10.45
C LEU A 50 -19.89 -15.66 11.85
N VAL A 51 -19.67 -14.85 12.89
CA VAL A 51 -19.84 -15.24 14.30
C VAL A 51 -21.29 -15.10 14.78
N ILE A 52 -22.03 -14.09 14.31
CA ILE A 52 -23.45 -13.87 14.67
C ILE A 52 -24.29 -15.16 14.55
N PRO A 53 -24.30 -15.87 13.40
CA PRO A 53 -25.11 -17.08 13.26
C PRO A 53 -24.59 -18.26 14.10
N LEU A 54 -23.30 -18.28 14.46
CA LEU A 54 -22.67 -19.39 15.18
C LEU A 54 -22.87 -19.33 16.69
N CYS A 55 -22.92 -18.13 17.29
CA CYS A 55 -23.08 -17.99 18.75
C CYS A 55 -24.47 -17.52 19.17
N SER A 56 -25.37 -17.22 18.22
CA SER A 56 -26.69 -16.60 18.49
C SER A 56 -26.61 -15.36 19.38
N CYS A 57 -25.47 -14.65 19.33
CA CYS A 57 -25.24 -13.47 20.14
C CYS A 57 -25.76 -12.23 19.44
N ASP A 58 -26.43 -11.36 20.20
CA ASP A 58 -26.81 -10.05 19.72
C ASP A 58 -25.67 -9.05 19.91
N ILE A 59 -25.25 -8.45 18.79
CA ILE A 59 -24.30 -7.35 18.81
C ILE A 59 -25.06 -6.03 18.87
N PRO A 60 -24.73 -5.16 19.84
CA PRO A 60 -25.37 -3.85 19.94
C PRO A 60 -25.25 -3.06 18.62
N PRO A 61 -26.29 -2.31 18.23
CA PRO A 61 -26.33 -1.61 16.94
C PRO A 61 -25.16 -0.63 16.74
N ILE A 62 -24.64 -0.06 17.83
CA ILE A 62 -23.47 0.83 17.78
C ILE A 62 -22.23 0.13 17.19
N TRP A 63 -22.00 -1.14 17.53
CA TRP A 63 -20.85 -1.90 17.03
C TRP A 63 -21.00 -2.25 15.56
N LYS A 64 -22.22 -2.61 15.12
CA LYS A 64 -22.53 -2.81 13.70
C LYS A 64 -22.25 -1.53 12.90
N SER A 65 -22.67 -0.38 13.41
CA SER A 65 -22.36 0.91 12.79
C SER A 65 -20.85 1.14 12.71
N VAL A 66 -20.10 0.93 13.80
CA VAL A 66 -18.64 1.11 13.81
C VAL A 66 -17.94 0.24 12.76
N PHE A 67 -18.32 -1.04 12.62
CA PHE A 67 -17.73 -1.92 11.61
C PHE A 67 -18.07 -1.48 10.18
N LEU A 68 -19.29 -0.99 9.96
CA LEU A 68 -19.69 -0.45 8.66
C LEU A 68 -18.88 0.82 8.30
N TRP A 69 -18.72 1.74 9.26
CA TRP A 69 -17.90 2.95 9.09
C TRP A 69 -16.43 2.61 8.86
N LEU A 70 -15.91 1.57 9.51
CA LEU A 70 -14.56 1.06 9.27
C LEU A 70 -14.42 0.53 7.83
N GLY A 71 -15.41 -0.21 7.34
CA GLY A 71 -15.46 -0.65 5.93
C GLY A 71 -15.48 0.54 4.95
N TYR A 72 -16.26 1.59 5.24
CA TYR A 72 -16.29 2.81 4.44
C TYR A 72 -14.95 3.55 4.44
N SER A 73 -14.21 3.54 5.55
CA SER A 73 -12.90 4.19 5.66
C SER A 73 -11.85 3.61 4.71
N ASN A 74 -12.07 2.40 4.15
CA ASN A 74 -11.26 1.83 3.07
C ASN A 74 -11.05 2.82 1.90
N SER A 75 -12.09 3.60 1.57
CA SER A 75 -12.01 4.63 0.53
C SER A 75 -11.06 5.78 0.89
N PHE A 76 -10.96 6.15 2.17
CA PHE A 76 -10.04 7.19 2.69
C PHE A 76 -8.58 6.70 2.69
N PHE A 77 -8.36 5.42 2.96
CA PHE A 77 -7.01 4.86 2.96
C PHE A 77 -6.39 4.81 1.56
N ASN A 78 -7.18 4.75 0.49
CA ASN A 78 -6.66 4.75 -0.88
C ASN A 78 -5.78 6.00 -1.14
N PRO A 79 -6.26 7.26 -1.04
CA PRO A 79 -5.41 8.45 -1.13
C PRO A 79 -4.24 8.48 -0.14
N LEU A 80 -4.43 8.00 1.09
CA LEU A 80 -3.39 7.99 2.13
C LEU A 80 -2.22 7.07 1.74
N ILE A 81 -2.51 5.89 1.20
CA ILE A 81 -1.51 4.91 0.77
C ILE A 81 -0.78 5.44 -0.47
N TYR A 82 -1.50 6.04 -1.43
CA TYR A 82 -0.88 6.63 -2.62
C TYR A 82 0.05 7.80 -2.27
N THR A 83 -0.35 8.67 -1.33
CA THR A 83 0.48 9.80 -0.88
C THR A 83 1.64 9.37 0.00
N ALA A 84 1.44 8.47 0.96
CA ALA A 84 2.49 8.02 1.87
C ALA A 84 3.66 7.32 1.16
N PHE A 85 3.38 6.51 0.13
CA PHE A 85 4.41 5.68 -0.51
C PHE A 85 4.91 6.22 -1.85
N ASN A 86 4.19 7.14 -2.50
CA ASN A 86 4.64 7.75 -3.74
C ASN A 86 5.17 9.17 -3.53
N LYS A 87 6.51 9.31 -3.50
CA LYS A 87 7.19 10.62 -3.40
C LYS A 87 6.77 11.61 -4.49
N ASN A 88 6.39 11.14 -5.69
CA ASN A 88 5.90 12.03 -6.74
C ASN A 88 4.53 12.63 -6.37
N TYR A 89 3.65 11.89 -5.72
CA TYR A 89 2.36 12.43 -5.25
C TYR A 89 2.55 13.41 -4.09
N ASN A 90 3.46 13.14 -3.14
CA ASN A 90 3.78 14.10 -2.08
C ASN A 90 4.34 15.43 -2.61
N ASN A 91 5.15 15.39 -3.67
CA ASN A 91 5.65 16.59 -4.30
C ASN A 91 4.53 17.36 -5.02
N ALA A 92 3.61 16.67 -5.70
CA ALA A 92 2.44 17.30 -6.30
C ALA A 92 1.50 17.91 -5.25
N PHE A 93 1.27 17.22 -4.13
CA PHE A 93 0.47 17.70 -3.01
C PHE A 93 1.13 18.93 -2.34
N ARG A 94 2.44 18.88 -2.10
CA ARG A 94 3.21 20.03 -1.61
C ARG A 94 3.10 21.23 -2.55
N ASN A 95 3.18 21.01 -3.86
CA ASN A 95 3.05 22.07 -4.87
C ASN A 95 1.62 22.64 -4.93
N LEU A 96 0.60 21.81 -4.68
CA LEU A 96 -0.80 22.25 -4.60
C LEU A 96 -1.01 23.20 -3.42
N PHE A 97 -0.42 22.89 -2.25
CA PHE A 97 -0.53 23.71 -1.05
C PHE A 97 0.47 24.88 -1.02
N SER A 98 1.57 24.85 -1.77
CA SER A 98 2.55 25.94 -1.85
C SER A 98 2.22 27.00 -2.90
N ARG A 99 1.37 26.71 -3.91
CA ARG A 99 0.89 27.70 -4.90
C ARG A 99 -0.25 28.58 -4.41
N HIS A 100 -0.72 28.39 -3.17
CA HIS A 100 -1.68 29.27 -2.50
C HIS A 100 -1.01 30.24 -1.50
N ARG A 101 0.20 30.70 -1.81
CA ARG A 101 0.81 31.88 -1.18
C ARG A 101 1.45 32.78 -2.22
#